data_AF-A0A5B1BEI8-F1
#
_entry.id   AF-A0A5B1BEI8-F1
#
_cell.length_a   1.000
_cell.length_b   1.000
_cell.length_c   1.000
_cell.angle_alpha   90.00
_cell.angle_beta   90.00
_cell.angle_gamma   90.00
#
_symmetry.space_group_name_H-M   'P 1'
#
loop_
_entity.id
_entity.type
_entity.pdbx_description
1 polymer ?
#
loop_
_entity_poly.entity_id
_entity_poly.type
_entity_poly.pdbx_seq_one_letter_code
_entity_poly.pdbx_strand_id
1 'polypeptide(L)'
;MSLMIAVPEVLRTTATDLGSIGAALSLANTVAASQTTTLLAAGADEVSASIAALFGAYGQDYRGLSAQAETFHAQFVQALTAGAGSYASAEAATASSLQQLLDVINAPALTLTGRPLIGNGANGAPGTGQNGAPGGWLLGDGGAGGSGSFGNLNGGHGGAAGLFGNGGAGGAGAAGLGLGGNGGNGGASGLFGAGGAGGAGGFSSVGTGGTGGTGGASGLFAIGGQGGVGGTGDLAGGTGGAGGASGLFGSGGIGGAGGTATALTGNGGAGGRGGTAALIGTAGAGGNGGAGPSTGGNGGTGGDGGLIGDGGAGGAGGSGDAGGLGGLGGNGGVLFGSGADGGAGGIGASIGGSGGVGGNGILFGSGGSGGSGGFGNADLGGQGGAGGAGGIIGSGGAGGAGGDAGPGAITGGGNAGHGGDARLIGNGGNGGNAGLGTANGMAGIGGNGGFLLGRNGMNGLT
;
A
#
# COMPACT_ATOMS: atom_id res chain seq x y z
N MET A 1 4.16 36.02 18.10
CA MET A 1 2.91 35.39 18.59
C MET A 1 3.24 33.95 18.94
N SER A 2 3.01 33.52 20.18
CA SER A 2 3.20 32.12 20.57
C SER A 2 1.97 31.31 20.17
N LEU A 3 2.15 30.23 19.42
CA LEU A 3 1.08 29.31 19.06
C LEU A 3 0.75 28.45 20.30
N MET A 4 -0.45 28.61 20.86
CA MET A 4 -0.95 27.75 21.94
C MET A 4 -1.73 26.60 21.32
N ILE A 5 -1.25 25.37 21.50
CA ILE A 5 -1.95 24.14 21.09
C ILE A 5 -2.54 23.51 22.35
N ALA A 6 -3.87 23.48 22.45
CA ALA A 6 -4.58 22.74 23.48
C ALA A 6 -5.11 21.43 22.85
N VAL A 7 -5.03 20.33 23.60
CA VAL A 7 -5.64 19.05 23.21
C VAL A 7 -6.74 18.75 24.24
N PRO A 8 -8.00 19.16 24.00
CA PRO A 8 -9.08 19.08 25.00
C PRO A 8 -9.28 17.67 25.56
N GLU A 9 -9.06 16.65 24.73
CA GLU A 9 -9.21 15.25 25.11
C GLU A 9 -8.15 14.78 26.13
N VAL A 10 -6.90 15.22 25.95
CA VAL A 10 -5.82 14.92 26.90
C VAL A 10 -6.05 15.63 28.22
N LEU A 11 -6.53 16.88 28.18
CA LEU A 11 -6.85 17.66 29.39
C LEU A 11 -8.01 17.04 30.18
N ARG A 12 -9.05 16.54 29.49
CA ARG A 12 -10.20 15.85 30.10
C ARG A 12 -9.79 14.54 30.77
N THR A 13 -8.94 13.76 30.12
CA THR A 13 -8.39 12.51 30.67
C THR A 13 -7.54 12.82 31.92
N THR A 14 -6.63 13.79 31.80
CA THR A 14 -5.77 14.22 32.91
C THR A 14 -6.57 14.74 34.11
N ALA A 15 -7.66 15.48 33.89
CA ALA A 15 -8.54 15.94 34.98
C ALA A 15 -9.21 14.77 35.73
N THR A 16 -9.57 13.70 35.01
CA THR A 16 -10.14 12.48 35.59
C THR A 16 -9.12 11.72 36.44
N ASP A 17 -7.89 11.60 35.94
CA ASP A 17 -6.78 10.95 36.65
C ASP A 17 -6.41 11.72 37.92
N LEU A 18 -6.31 13.05 37.83
CA LEU A 18 -6.06 13.92 38.98
C LEU A 18 -7.19 13.83 40.01
N GLY A 19 -8.45 13.78 39.58
CA GLY A 19 -9.59 13.56 40.47
C GLY A 19 -9.45 12.26 41.26
N SER A 20 -9.01 11.18 40.60
CA SER A 20 -8.76 9.88 41.22
C SER A 20 -7.61 9.92 42.23
N ILE A 21 -6.52 10.63 41.93
CA ILE A 21 -5.39 10.84 42.86
C ILE A 21 -5.86 11.62 44.10
N GLY A 22 -6.64 12.68 43.90
CA GLY A 22 -7.19 13.49 45.01
C GLY A 22 -8.06 12.66 45.95
N ALA A 23 -8.93 11.79 45.40
CA ALA A 23 -9.75 10.88 46.18
C ALA A 23 -8.91 9.86 46.97
N ALA A 24 -7.86 9.30 46.36
CA ALA A 24 -6.96 8.36 47.03
C ALA A 24 -6.18 9.01 48.19
N LEU A 25 -5.68 10.25 47.99
CA LEU A 25 -4.98 11.01 49.03
C LEU A 25 -5.89 11.37 50.20
N SER A 26 -7.12 11.80 49.93
CA SER A 26 -8.10 12.12 50.98
C SER A 26 -8.47 10.90 51.82
N LEU A 27 -8.65 9.75 51.16
CA LEU A 27 -8.88 8.47 51.85
C LEU A 27 -7.69 8.09 52.73
N ALA A 28 -6.46 8.17 52.21
CA ALA A 28 -5.24 7.84 52.95
C ALA A 28 -5.07 8.74 54.19
N ASN A 29 -5.28 10.07 54.02
CA ASN A 29 -5.21 11.03 55.12
C ASN A 29 -6.29 10.78 56.19
N THR A 30 -7.49 10.36 55.78
CA THR A 30 -8.58 10.02 56.70
C THR A 30 -8.28 8.76 57.50
N VAL A 31 -7.72 7.72 56.87
CA VAL A 31 -7.37 6.45 57.54
C VAL A 31 -6.22 6.64 58.55
N ALA A 32 -5.21 7.44 58.19
CA ALA A 32 -4.06 7.70 59.07
C ALA A 32 -4.38 8.63 60.26
N ALA A 33 -5.51 9.33 60.21
CA ALA A 33 -5.79 10.50 61.04
C ALA A 33 -5.79 10.23 62.55
N SER A 34 -6.31 9.08 62.99
CA SER A 34 -6.31 8.67 64.41
C SER A 34 -4.91 8.31 64.88
N GLN A 35 -4.20 7.49 64.09
CA GLN A 35 -2.88 6.96 64.42
C GLN A 35 -1.81 8.05 64.55
N THR A 36 -1.95 9.17 63.83
CA THR A 36 -0.98 10.28 63.86
C THR A 36 -1.32 11.37 64.87
N THR A 37 -2.56 11.46 65.37
CA THR A 37 -2.99 12.53 66.28
C THR A 37 -3.22 12.08 67.72
N THR A 38 -3.30 10.78 67.99
CA THR A 38 -3.51 10.22 69.33
C THR A 38 -2.33 9.35 69.81
N LEU A 39 -1.10 9.80 69.54
CA LEU A 39 0.10 9.11 70.01
C LEU A 39 0.16 9.07 71.53
N LEU A 40 0.37 7.87 72.08
CA LEU A 40 0.54 7.64 73.51
C LEU A 40 2.01 7.81 73.90
N ALA A 41 2.27 8.36 75.08
CA ALA A 41 3.61 8.44 75.64
C ALA A 41 4.18 7.03 75.87
N ALA A 42 5.45 6.80 75.48
CA ALA A 42 6.10 5.49 75.60
C ALA A 42 6.42 5.10 77.06
N GLY A 43 6.56 6.09 77.94
CA GLY A 43 6.77 5.96 79.37
C GLY A 43 6.00 7.02 80.15
N ALA A 44 5.96 6.90 81.48
CA ALA A 44 5.28 7.85 82.37
C ALA A 44 6.10 9.14 82.63
N ASP A 45 7.23 9.31 81.95
CA ASP A 45 8.13 10.45 82.09
C ASP A 45 7.70 11.64 81.20
N GLU A 46 8.14 12.83 81.62
CA GLU A 46 7.80 14.11 80.97
C GLU A 46 8.40 14.23 79.56
N VAL A 47 9.51 13.54 79.27
CA VAL A 47 10.13 13.51 77.93
C VAL A 47 9.26 12.70 76.96
N SER A 48 8.78 11.53 77.37
CA SER A 48 7.82 10.72 76.61
C SER A 48 6.50 11.44 76.36
N ALA A 49 5.97 12.15 77.38
CA ALA A 49 4.74 12.92 77.25
C ALA A 49 4.88 14.12 76.31
N SER A 50 6.00 14.86 76.38
CA SER A 50 6.28 15.99 75.50
C SER A 50 6.54 15.57 74.05
N ILE A 51 7.22 14.44 73.82
CA ILE A 51 7.41 13.86 72.48
C ILE A 51 6.08 13.44 71.85
N ALA A 52 5.21 12.76 72.61
CA ALA A 52 3.87 12.38 72.14
C ALA A 52 3.00 13.61 71.79
N ALA A 53 3.07 14.67 72.62
CA ALA A 53 2.38 15.93 72.37
C ALA A 53 2.92 16.66 71.12
N LEU A 54 4.25 16.66 70.90
CA LEU A 54 4.88 17.24 69.72
C LEU A 54 4.39 16.54 68.44
N PHE A 55 4.42 15.21 68.41
CA PHE A 55 3.95 14.45 67.24
C PHE A 55 2.44 14.58 67.02
N GLY A 56 1.64 14.64 68.10
CA GLY A 56 0.20 14.88 68.01
C GLY A 56 -0.14 16.26 67.45
N ALA A 57 0.59 17.31 67.87
CA ALA A 57 0.45 18.66 67.33
C ALA A 57 0.86 18.71 65.85
N TYR A 58 1.99 18.10 65.49
CA TYR A 58 2.44 17.99 64.10
C TYR A 58 1.42 17.24 63.22
N GLY A 59 0.77 16.19 63.75
CA GLY A 59 -0.31 15.47 63.08
C GLY A 59 -1.52 16.36 62.81
N GLN A 60 -1.90 17.24 63.74
CA GLN A 60 -3.01 18.20 63.53
C GLN A 60 -2.64 19.28 62.50
N ASP A 61 -1.43 19.82 62.55
CA ASP A 61 -0.92 20.79 61.57
C ASP A 61 -0.91 20.18 60.15
N TYR A 62 -0.45 18.94 60.03
CA TYR A 62 -0.48 18.18 58.78
C TYR A 62 -1.91 17.99 58.25
N ARG A 63 -2.90 17.73 59.13
CA ARG A 63 -4.31 17.64 58.71
C ARG A 63 -4.85 18.98 58.22
N GLY A 64 -4.50 20.07 58.90
CA GLY A 64 -4.84 21.43 58.48
C GLY A 64 -4.29 21.76 57.09
N LEU A 65 -3.03 21.42 56.83
CA LEU A 65 -2.39 21.59 55.52
C LEU A 65 -3.01 20.67 54.46
N SER A 66 -3.30 19.42 54.79
CA SER A 66 -3.90 18.44 53.88
C SER A 66 -5.29 18.89 53.41
N ALA A 67 -6.12 19.46 54.30
CA ALA A 67 -7.43 20.00 53.94
C ALA A 67 -7.33 21.22 52.99
N GLN A 68 -6.31 22.07 53.18
CA GLN A 68 -6.02 23.17 52.24
C GLN A 68 -5.57 22.65 50.87
N ALA A 69 -4.70 21.63 50.87
CA ALA A 69 -4.24 20.97 49.64
C ALA A 69 -5.38 20.28 48.88
N GLU A 70 -6.31 19.61 49.58
CA GLU A 70 -7.51 19.02 48.99
C GLU A 70 -8.39 20.07 48.32
N THR A 71 -8.59 21.23 48.96
CA THR A 71 -9.37 22.33 48.40
C THR A 71 -8.72 22.91 47.16
N PHE A 72 -7.40 23.15 47.21
CA PHE A 72 -6.63 23.60 46.05
C PHE A 72 -6.69 22.60 44.90
N HIS A 73 -6.51 21.30 45.20
CA HIS A 73 -6.55 20.23 44.21
C HIS A 73 -7.93 20.12 43.54
N ALA A 74 -9.01 20.21 44.31
CA ALA A 74 -10.37 20.23 43.79
C ALA A 74 -10.60 21.42 42.85
N GLN A 75 -10.16 22.62 43.25
CA GLN A 75 -10.23 23.82 42.41
C GLN A 75 -9.40 23.69 41.13
N PHE A 76 -8.21 23.09 41.21
CA PHE A 76 -7.33 22.85 40.07
C PHE A 76 -7.98 21.89 39.07
N VAL A 77 -8.53 20.76 39.53
CA VAL A 77 -9.26 19.79 38.67
C VAL A 77 -10.50 20.44 38.04
N GLN A 78 -11.23 21.25 38.81
CA GLN A 78 -12.40 21.98 38.31
C GLN A 78 -12.01 22.99 37.21
N ALA A 79 -10.95 23.77 37.44
CA ALA A 79 -10.44 24.73 36.46
C ALA A 79 -9.93 24.03 35.19
N LEU A 80 -9.25 22.90 35.33
CA LEU A 80 -8.76 22.08 34.21
C LEU A 80 -9.92 21.52 33.37
N THR A 81 -10.97 21.02 34.02
CA THR A 81 -12.19 20.51 33.37
C THR A 81 -12.95 21.62 32.65
N ALA A 82 -13.12 22.78 33.29
CA ALA A 82 -13.78 23.94 32.69
C ALA A 82 -12.98 24.50 31.51
N GLY A 83 -11.65 24.52 31.62
CA GLY A 83 -10.73 24.88 30.53
C GLY A 83 -10.90 23.94 29.34
N ALA A 84 -10.85 22.61 29.56
CA ALA A 84 -11.05 21.61 28.52
C ALA A 84 -12.41 21.75 27.81
N GLY A 85 -13.49 21.97 28.57
CA GLY A 85 -14.82 22.22 28.01
C GLY A 85 -14.93 23.52 27.21
N SER A 86 -14.23 24.57 27.62
CA SER A 86 -14.19 25.84 26.89
C SER A 86 -13.48 25.70 25.55
N TYR A 87 -12.35 24.97 25.48
CA TYR A 87 -11.67 24.70 24.22
C TYR A 87 -12.50 23.79 23.30
N ALA A 88 -13.10 22.73 23.82
CA ALA A 88 -13.95 21.83 23.02
C ALA A 88 -15.19 22.53 22.46
N SER A 89 -15.84 23.40 23.25
CA SER A 89 -16.98 24.19 22.78
C SER A 89 -16.58 25.26 21.77
N ALA A 90 -15.41 25.89 21.92
CA ALA A 90 -14.87 26.81 20.93
C ALA A 90 -14.59 26.11 19.59
N GLU A 91 -14.03 24.90 19.61
CA GLU A 91 -13.83 24.07 18.41
C GLU A 91 -15.16 23.72 17.75
N ALA A 92 -16.14 23.25 18.52
CA ALA A 92 -17.47 22.88 18.02
C ALA A 92 -18.24 24.09 17.44
N ALA A 93 -18.16 25.25 18.07
CA ALA A 93 -18.77 26.48 17.58
C ALA A 93 -18.13 26.93 16.26
N THR A 94 -16.79 26.86 16.17
CA THR A 94 -16.06 27.18 14.94
C THR A 94 -16.43 26.22 13.81
N ALA A 95 -16.49 24.91 14.08
CA ALA A 95 -16.93 23.90 13.11
C ALA A 95 -18.36 24.14 12.63
N SER A 96 -19.29 24.47 13.54
CA SER A 96 -20.69 24.74 13.21
C SER A 96 -20.84 25.97 12.31
N SER A 97 -20.09 27.04 12.59
CA SER A 97 -20.10 28.25 11.77
C SER A 97 -19.57 28.01 10.35
N LEU A 98 -18.52 27.20 10.21
CA LEU A 98 -17.98 26.80 8.92
C LEU A 98 -18.96 25.92 8.14
N GLN A 99 -19.64 24.99 8.82
CA GLN A 99 -20.64 24.13 8.19
C GLN A 99 -21.81 24.95 7.63
N GLN A 100 -22.31 25.94 8.37
CA GLN A 100 -23.37 26.83 7.89
C GLN A 100 -22.97 27.58 6.61
N LEU A 101 -21.71 28.05 6.55
CA LEU A 101 -21.20 28.70 5.34
C LEU A 101 -21.12 27.71 4.16
N LEU A 102 -20.65 26.48 4.40
CA LEU A 102 -20.61 25.44 3.38
C LEU A 102 -22.01 25.08 2.88
N ASP A 103 -23.00 25.00 3.75
CA ASP A 103 -24.38 24.73 3.37
C ASP A 103 -24.94 25.83 2.46
N VAL A 104 -24.67 27.10 2.78
CA VAL A 104 -25.06 28.24 1.93
C VAL A 104 -24.37 28.19 0.56
N ILE A 105 -23.06 27.91 0.53
CA ILE A 105 -22.29 27.79 -0.73
C ILE A 105 -22.77 26.60 -1.57
N ASN A 106 -23.10 25.48 -0.92
CA ASN A 106 -23.48 24.25 -1.59
C ASN A 106 -24.94 24.22 -2.02
N ALA A 107 -25.84 24.98 -1.39
CA ALA A 107 -27.27 24.92 -1.63
C ALA A 107 -27.67 25.03 -3.13
N PRO A 108 -27.09 25.97 -3.93
CA PRO A 108 -27.41 26.05 -5.35
C PRO A 108 -26.99 24.80 -6.13
N ALA A 109 -25.76 24.31 -5.91
CA ALA A 109 -25.25 23.13 -6.59
C ALA A 109 -26.02 21.87 -6.18
N LEU A 110 -26.32 21.72 -4.88
CA LEU A 110 -27.09 20.60 -4.35
C LEU A 110 -28.50 20.57 -4.93
N THR A 111 -29.15 21.72 -5.08
CA THR A 111 -30.49 21.82 -5.69
C THR A 111 -30.46 21.51 -7.18
N LEU A 112 -29.43 21.97 -7.91
CA LEU A 112 -29.34 21.80 -9.36
C LEU A 112 -28.85 20.41 -9.79
N THR A 113 -27.95 19.79 -9.02
CA THR A 113 -27.26 18.57 -9.44
C THR A 113 -27.34 17.43 -8.44
N GLY A 114 -27.92 17.64 -7.26
CA GLY A 114 -27.93 16.65 -6.18
C GLY A 114 -26.55 16.39 -5.55
N ARG A 115 -25.56 17.26 -5.78
CA ARG A 115 -24.17 17.07 -5.34
C ARG A 115 -23.56 18.41 -4.92
N PRO A 116 -22.82 18.48 -3.79
CA PRO A 116 -22.26 19.74 -3.32
C PRO A 116 -21.21 20.29 -4.29
N LEU A 117 -20.96 21.60 -4.22
CA LEU A 117 -19.87 22.23 -4.93
C LEU A 117 -18.53 21.98 -4.21
N ILE A 118 -18.55 22.07 -2.88
CA ILE A 118 -17.40 21.90 -1.99
C ILE A 118 -17.74 20.88 -0.90
N GLY A 119 -16.88 19.89 -0.72
CA GLY A 119 -16.98 18.92 0.37
C GLY A 119 -16.42 17.57 -0.04
N ASN A 120 -15.83 16.83 0.90
CA ASN A 120 -15.39 15.48 0.62
C ASN A 120 -16.58 14.53 0.46
N GLY A 121 -16.37 13.48 -0.32
CA GLY A 121 -17.33 12.40 -0.46
C GLY A 121 -17.45 11.62 0.86
N ALA A 122 -18.67 11.26 1.23
CA ALA A 122 -18.90 10.37 2.36
C ALA A 122 -18.27 9.00 2.10
N ASN A 123 -17.57 8.45 3.09
CA ASN A 123 -17.06 7.09 3.00
C ASN A 123 -18.21 6.09 3.05
N GLY A 124 -18.08 5.00 2.30
CA GLY A 124 -18.93 3.83 2.46
C GLY A 124 -18.76 3.25 3.86
N ALA A 125 -19.87 2.84 4.48
CA ALA A 125 -19.84 2.26 5.81
C ALA A 125 -19.02 0.95 5.82
N PRO A 126 -18.09 0.74 6.77
CA PRO A 126 -17.35 -0.51 6.89
C PRO A 126 -18.28 -1.72 7.00
N GLY A 127 -17.93 -2.83 6.36
CA GLY A 127 -18.71 -4.06 6.39
C GLY A 127 -20.01 -4.02 5.59
N THR A 128 -20.18 -3.06 4.68
CA THR A 128 -21.39 -2.98 3.84
C THR A 128 -21.11 -3.19 2.36
N GLY A 129 -19.85 -3.09 1.94
CA GLY A 129 -19.47 -3.00 0.53
C GLY A 129 -20.01 -1.75 -0.17
N GLN A 130 -20.51 -0.75 0.58
CA GLN A 130 -21.01 0.48 -0.03
C GLN A 130 -19.89 1.27 -0.68
N ASN A 131 -20.16 1.80 -1.86
CA ASN A 131 -19.24 2.70 -2.54
C ASN A 131 -19.07 3.99 -1.72
N GLY A 132 -17.88 4.58 -1.78
CA GLY A 132 -17.67 5.95 -1.36
C GLY A 132 -18.44 6.89 -2.27
N ALA A 133 -19.07 7.91 -1.68
CA ALA A 133 -19.72 8.96 -2.43
C ALA A 133 -18.69 9.83 -3.15
N PRO A 134 -19.04 10.46 -4.28
CA PRO A 134 -18.16 11.41 -4.92
C PRO A 134 -17.94 12.66 -4.06
N GLY A 135 -16.75 13.26 -4.16
CA GLY A 135 -16.49 14.59 -3.60
C GLY A 135 -17.33 15.68 -4.28
N GLY A 136 -17.29 16.91 -3.78
CA GLY A 136 -17.96 18.07 -4.38
C GLY A 136 -17.48 18.30 -5.83
N TRP A 137 -18.22 19.06 -6.62
CA TRP A 137 -17.84 19.29 -8.02
C TRP A 137 -16.51 20.03 -8.18
N LEU A 138 -16.26 21.02 -7.33
CA LEU A 138 -15.09 21.88 -7.41
C LEU A 138 -13.98 21.37 -6.48
N LEU A 139 -14.23 21.35 -5.18
CA LEU A 139 -13.26 20.94 -4.16
C LEU A 139 -13.82 19.78 -3.36
N GLY A 140 -13.08 18.68 -3.31
CA GLY A 140 -13.45 17.54 -2.48
C GLY A 140 -12.77 16.26 -2.94
N ASP A 141 -12.18 15.55 -1.99
CA ASP A 141 -11.71 14.19 -2.21
C ASP A 141 -12.92 13.26 -2.34
N GLY A 142 -12.75 12.17 -3.10
CA GLY A 142 -13.73 11.09 -3.13
C GLY A 142 -13.75 10.32 -1.83
N GLY A 143 -14.93 9.86 -1.40
CA GLY A 143 -15.06 9.02 -0.21
C GLY A 143 -14.40 7.65 -0.41
N ALA A 144 -13.85 7.06 0.63
CA ALA A 144 -13.37 5.68 0.59
C ALA A 144 -14.54 4.70 0.45
N GLY A 145 -14.34 3.61 -0.28
CA GLY A 145 -15.29 2.49 -0.33
C GLY A 145 -15.32 1.72 0.99
N GLY A 146 -16.51 1.32 1.43
CA GLY A 146 -16.69 0.47 2.60
C GLY A 146 -16.18 -0.94 2.34
N SER A 147 -15.57 -1.58 3.34
CA SER A 147 -15.20 -2.99 3.24
C SER A 147 -16.43 -3.89 3.07
N GLY A 148 -16.25 -5.06 2.46
CA GLY A 148 -17.28 -6.10 2.41
C GLY A 148 -17.55 -6.72 3.79
N SER A 149 -18.60 -7.55 3.86
CA SER A 149 -18.98 -8.36 5.03
C SER A 149 -19.72 -9.63 4.61
N PHE A 150 -20.08 -10.46 5.57
CA PHE A 150 -21.04 -11.54 5.38
C PHE A 150 -22.36 -10.99 4.83
N GLY A 151 -22.76 -11.44 3.63
CA GLY A 151 -23.95 -10.99 2.91
C GLY A 151 -23.68 -10.06 1.73
N ASN A 152 -22.59 -9.28 1.77
CA ASN A 152 -22.03 -8.57 0.61
C ASN A 152 -20.50 -8.63 0.69
N LEU A 153 -19.93 -9.64 0.06
CA LEU A 153 -18.51 -9.94 0.19
C LEU A 153 -17.64 -8.87 -0.46
N ASN A 154 -18.11 -8.16 -1.48
CA ASN A 154 -17.29 -7.23 -2.24
C ASN A 154 -17.05 -5.94 -1.45
N GLY A 155 -15.84 -5.39 -1.55
CA GLY A 155 -15.54 -4.05 -1.12
C GLY A 155 -16.15 -3.02 -2.08
N GLY A 156 -16.62 -1.91 -1.53
CA GLY A 156 -17.18 -0.81 -2.30
C GLY A 156 -16.11 -0.06 -3.08
N HIS A 157 -16.49 0.52 -4.21
CA HIS A 157 -15.60 1.39 -4.97
C HIS A 157 -15.30 2.69 -4.21
N GLY A 158 -14.10 3.24 -4.37
CA GLY A 158 -13.81 4.59 -3.95
C GLY A 158 -14.56 5.60 -4.80
N GLY A 159 -15.01 6.69 -4.17
CA GLY A 159 -15.70 7.78 -4.83
C GLY A 159 -14.76 8.57 -5.74
N ALA A 160 -15.30 9.13 -6.82
CA ALA A 160 -14.55 10.08 -7.64
C ALA A 160 -14.39 11.42 -6.90
N ALA A 161 -13.27 12.09 -7.13
CA ALA A 161 -13.05 13.43 -6.59
C ALA A 161 -13.84 14.52 -7.36
N GLY A 162 -13.79 15.75 -6.84
CA GLY A 162 -14.08 16.98 -7.59
C GLY A 162 -12.96 17.38 -8.54
N LEU A 163 -13.07 18.57 -9.14
CA LEU A 163 -12.01 19.15 -9.98
C LEU A 163 -10.68 19.26 -9.23
N PHE A 164 -10.72 19.61 -7.96
CA PHE A 164 -9.60 19.62 -7.02
C PHE A 164 -9.87 18.60 -5.92
N GLY A 165 -9.18 17.47 -5.97
CA GLY A 165 -9.28 16.42 -4.96
C GLY A 165 -8.71 15.10 -5.46
N ASN A 166 -8.37 14.25 -4.52
CA ASN A 166 -7.87 12.90 -4.73
C ASN A 166 -9.04 11.92 -4.84
N GLY A 167 -8.87 10.87 -5.63
CA GLY A 167 -9.84 9.79 -5.70
C GLY A 167 -9.89 9.01 -4.38
N GLY A 168 -11.08 8.56 -3.98
CA GLY A 168 -11.24 7.76 -2.77
C GLY A 168 -10.61 6.37 -2.93
N ALA A 169 -10.07 5.80 -1.85
CA ALA A 169 -9.60 4.42 -1.88
C ALA A 169 -10.76 3.43 -2.04
N GLY A 170 -10.54 2.31 -2.72
CA GLY A 170 -11.49 1.21 -2.77
C GLY A 170 -11.51 0.41 -1.46
N GLY A 171 -12.68 -0.11 -1.10
CA GLY A 171 -12.87 -0.96 0.08
C GLY A 171 -12.30 -2.36 -0.12
N ALA A 172 -11.82 -2.98 0.95
CA ALA A 172 -11.37 -4.37 0.90
C ALA A 172 -12.55 -5.35 0.75
N GLY A 173 -12.35 -6.43 0.01
CA GLY A 173 -13.27 -7.57 -0.01
C GLY A 173 -13.22 -8.35 1.30
N ALA A 174 -14.37 -8.89 1.72
CA ALA A 174 -14.47 -9.76 2.88
C ALA A 174 -14.04 -11.20 2.59
N ALA A 175 -13.67 -11.89 3.66
CA ALA A 175 -13.51 -13.33 3.64
C ALA A 175 -14.85 -14.01 3.28
N GLY A 176 -14.82 -15.01 2.42
CA GLY A 176 -15.98 -15.81 2.06
C GLY A 176 -15.69 -17.31 2.20
N LEU A 177 -16.75 -18.08 2.46
CA LEU A 177 -16.62 -19.54 2.57
C LEU A 177 -16.33 -20.16 1.20
N GLY A 178 -16.99 -19.71 0.14
CA GLY A 178 -16.82 -20.20 -1.23
C GLY A 178 -15.84 -19.38 -2.08
N LEU A 179 -16.16 -18.11 -2.31
CA LEU A 179 -15.28 -17.16 -3.00
C LEU A 179 -14.92 -16.01 -2.06
N GLY A 180 -13.70 -15.52 -2.14
CA GLY A 180 -13.31 -14.29 -1.48
C GLY A 180 -13.98 -13.11 -2.18
N GLY A 181 -14.41 -12.11 -1.40
CA GLY A 181 -14.98 -10.89 -1.98
C GLY A 181 -13.96 -10.10 -2.77
N ASN A 182 -14.35 -9.48 -3.87
CA ASN A 182 -13.44 -8.63 -4.62
C ASN A 182 -13.16 -7.33 -3.87
N GLY A 183 -11.94 -6.81 -3.99
CA GLY A 183 -11.63 -5.45 -3.58
C GLY A 183 -12.31 -4.44 -4.51
N GLY A 184 -12.77 -3.34 -3.94
CA GLY A 184 -13.35 -2.24 -4.71
C GLY A 184 -12.28 -1.48 -5.48
N ASN A 185 -12.60 -1.01 -6.68
CA ASN A 185 -11.72 -0.09 -7.42
C ASN A 185 -11.52 1.22 -6.66
N GLY A 186 -10.35 1.83 -6.78
CA GLY A 186 -10.10 3.20 -6.36
C GLY A 186 -10.83 4.20 -7.25
N GLY A 187 -11.19 5.35 -6.68
CA GLY A 187 -11.86 6.44 -7.37
C GLY A 187 -10.91 7.23 -8.26
N ALA A 188 -11.44 7.79 -9.35
CA ALA A 188 -10.70 8.75 -10.17
C ALA A 188 -10.54 10.08 -9.42
N SER A 189 -9.44 10.78 -9.66
CA SER A 189 -9.19 12.08 -9.07
C SER A 189 -9.63 13.25 -9.94
N GLY A 190 -9.50 14.46 -9.38
CA GLY A 190 -9.58 15.72 -10.11
C GLY A 190 -8.31 16.04 -10.87
N LEU A 191 -8.28 17.24 -11.45
CA LEU A 191 -7.22 17.78 -12.32
C LEU A 191 -5.81 17.71 -11.72
N PHE A 192 -5.68 17.83 -10.40
CA PHE A 192 -4.40 17.84 -9.69
C PHE A 192 -4.28 16.73 -8.63
N GLY A 193 -5.32 15.92 -8.44
CA GLY A 193 -5.31 14.88 -7.42
C GLY A 193 -4.71 13.58 -7.92
N ALA A 194 -4.26 12.75 -6.99
CA ALA A 194 -3.88 11.37 -7.26
C ALA A 194 -5.11 10.46 -7.30
N GLY A 195 -5.05 9.43 -8.14
CA GLY A 195 -6.08 8.40 -8.19
C GLY A 195 -6.10 7.58 -6.89
N GLY A 196 -7.29 7.13 -6.47
CA GLY A 196 -7.44 6.32 -5.27
C GLY A 196 -6.83 4.93 -5.44
N ALA A 197 -6.28 4.35 -4.38
CA ALA A 197 -5.80 2.96 -4.42
C ALA A 197 -6.99 1.98 -4.55
N GLY A 198 -6.78 0.87 -5.24
CA GLY A 198 -7.71 -0.25 -5.25
C GLY A 198 -7.69 -1.02 -3.92
N GLY A 199 -8.85 -1.53 -3.51
CA GLY A 199 -9.00 -2.34 -2.31
C GLY A 199 -8.43 -3.75 -2.49
N ALA A 200 -7.97 -4.37 -1.40
CA ALA A 200 -7.51 -5.74 -1.43
C ALA A 200 -8.67 -6.73 -1.66
N GLY A 201 -8.39 -7.85 -2.34
CA GLY A 201 -9.30 -8.98 -2.42
C GLY A 201 -9.39 -9.76 -1.12
N GLY A 202 -10.55 -10.35 -0.87
CA GLY A 202 -10.87 -11.10 0.34
C GLY A 202 -10.37 -12.54 0.30
N PHE A 203 -10.23 -13.14 1.48
CA PHE A 203 -9.83 -14.55 1.63
C PHE A 203 -10.95 -15.54 1.21
N SER A 204 -10.59 -16.72 0.69
CA SER A 204 -11.50 -17.86 0.55
C SER A 204 -10.97 -19.13 1.23
N SER A 205 -11.82 -19.82 1.99
CA SER A 205 -11.47 -21.07 2.67
C SER A 205 -11.60 -22.33 1.83
N VAL A 206 -12.39 -22.33 0.75
CA VAL A 206 -12.60 -23.53 -0.09
C VAL A 206 -12.62 -23.25 -1.60
N GLY A 207 -12.29 -22.02 -2.02
CA GLY A 207 -12.34 -21.64 -3.42
C GLY A 207 -11.36 -20.52 -3.75
N THR A 208 -11.66 -19.72 -4.76
CA THR A 208 -10.75 -18.67 -5.22
C THR A 208 -10.79 -17.46 -4.30
N GLY A 209 -9.61 -16.91 -3.97
CA GLY A 209 -9.50 -15.64 -3.28
C GLY A 209 -10.04 -14.50 -4.14
N GLY A 210 -10.51 -13.44 -3.50
CA GLY A 210 -11.10 -12.30 -4.20
C GLY A 210 -10.06 -11.56 -5.03
N THR A 211 -10.48 -10.99 -6.16
CA THR A 211 -9.57 -10.15 -6.96
C THR A 211 -9.30 -8.82 -6.25
N GLY A 212 -8.10 -8.28 -6.41
CA GLY A 212 -7.79 -6.92 -5.98
C GLY A 212 -8.46 -5.88 -6.87
N GLY A 213 -8.91 -4.78 -6.28
CA GLY A 213 -9.52 -3.66 -7.01
C GLY A 213 -8.50 -2.92 -7.87
N THR A 214 -8.93 -2.37 -9.00
CA THR A 214 -8.05 -1.52 -9.82
C THR A 214 -7.79 -0.18 -9.13
N GLY A 215 -6.60 0.40 -9.33
CA GLY A 215 -6.30 1.76 -8.91
C GLY A 215 -7.04 2.78 -9.78
N GLY A 216 -7.43 3.89 -9.18
CA GLY A 216 -8.11 5.00 -9.86
C GLY A 216 -7.16 5.79 -10.76
N ALA A 217 -7.70 6.37 -11.83
CA ALA A 217 -6.93 7.26 -12.70
C ALA A 217 -6.63 8.59 -11.99
N SER A 218 -5.51 9.21 -12.34
CA SER A 218 -5.08 10.50 -11.78
C SER A 218 -5.41 11.71 -12.66
N GLY A 219 -5.24 12.90 -12.09
CA GLY A 219 -5.29 14.17 -12.80
C GLY A 219 -4.06 14.44 -13.65
N LEU A 220 -4.04 15.61 -14.28
CA LEU A 220 -2.98 16.03 -15.18
C LEU A 220 -1.57 15.97 -14.59
N PHE A 221 -1.37 16.12 -13.28
CA PHE A 221 -0.01 16.25 -12.68
C PHE A 221 0.32 15.20 -11.63
N ALA A 222 -0.53 14.19 -11.49
CA ALA A 222 -0.50 13.31 -10.33
C ALA A 222 -0.33 11.86 -10.73
N ILE A 223 -0.10 11.01 -9.74
CA ILE A 223 0.14 9.59 -9.95
C ILE A 223 -1.17 8.80 -9.97
N GLY A 224 -1.24 7.80 -10.84
CA GLY A 224 -2.33 6.83 -10.83
C GLY A 224 -2.35 6.05 -9.51
N GLY A 225 -3.55 5.64 -9.08
CA GLY A 225 -3.71 4.86 -7.87
C GLY A 225 -3.07 3.48 -7.99
N GLN A 226 -2.59 2.91 -6.90
CA GLN A 226 -2.06 1.54 -6.91
C GLN A 226 -3.19 0.53 -7.07
N GLY A 227 -2.93 -0.58 -7.75
CA GLY A 227 -3.83 -1.73 -7.76
C GLY A 227 -3.85 -2.45 -6.42
N GLY A 228 -5.00 -2.97 -6.04
CA GLY A 228 -5.18 -3.77 -4.82
C GLY A 228 -4.57 -5.16 -4.96
N VAL A 229 -4.08 -5.72 -3.85
CA VAL A 229 -3.57 -7.09 -3.82
C VAL A 229 -4.71 -8.09 -3.94
N GLY A 230 -4.51 -9.19 -4.67
CA GLY A 230 -5.46 -10.31 -4.72
C GLY A 230 -5.51 -11.10 -3.42
N GLY A 231 -6.68 -11.56 -3.04
CA GLY A 231 -6.91 -12.32 -1.81
C GLY A 231 -6.37 -13.75 -1.89
N THR A 232 -5.99 -14.31 -0.75
CA THR A 232 -5.65 -15.74 -0.64
C THR A 232 -6.90 -16.59 -0.86
N GLY A 233 -6.78 -17.69 -1.60
CA GLY A 233 -7.83 -18.70 -1.70
C GLY A 233 -7.29 -20.10 -1.47
N ASP A 234 -8.19 -21.06 -1.40
CA ASP A 234 -7.80 -22.47 -1.30
C ASP A 234 -7.45 -23.03 -2.67
N LEU A 235 -8.41 -23.01 -3.61
CA LEU A 235 -8.22 -23.54 -4.98
C LEU A 235 -7.42 -22.58 -5.87
N ALA A 236 -7.52 -21.28 -5.64
CA ALA A 236 -6.71 -20.31 -6.37
C ALA A 236 -6.56 -19.01 -5.60
N GLY A 237 -5.42 -18.36 -5.75
CA GLY A 237 -5.26 -16.97 -5.34
C GLY A 237 -6.05 -16.03 -6.24
N GLY A 238 -6.58 -14.95 -5.67
CA GLY A 238 -7.21 -13.89 -6.45
C GLY A 238 -6.18 -13.11 -7.27
N THR A 239 -6.56 -12.60 -8.43
CA THR A 239 -5.65 -11.75 -9.22
C THR A 239 -5.43 -10.40 -8.55
N GLY A 240 -4.24 -9.83 -8.69
CA GLY A 240 -3.98 -8.44 -8.32
C GLY A 240 -4.71 -7.47 -9.24
N GLY A 241 -5.11 -6.32 -8.69
CA GLY A 241 -5.74 -5.24 -9.43
C GLY A 241 -4.73 -4.48 -10.29
N ALA A 242 -5.16 -3.98 -11.44
CA ALA A 242 -4.30 -3.10 -12.24
C ALA A 242 -4.04 -1.76 -11.54
N GLY A 243 -2.86 -1.18 -11.74
CA GLY A 243 -2.57 0.19 -11.37
C GLY A 243 -3.34 1.20 -12.25
N GLY A 244 -3.69 2.33 -11.67
CA GLY A 244 -4.39 3.41 -12.36
C GLY A 244 -3.50 4.11 -13.37
N ALA A 245 -4.08 4.53 -14.49
CA ALA A 245 -3.38 5.38 -15.45
C ALA A 245 -3.11 6.77 -14.85
N SER A 246 -2.04 7.41 -15.31
CA SER A 246 -1.80 8.81 -14.98
C SER A 246 -2.44 9.78 -15.98
N GLY A 247 -2.59 11.05 -15.57
CA GLY A 247 -2.81 12.15 -16.51
C GLY A 247 -1.53 12.57 -17.24
N LEU A 248 -1.56 13.73 -17.89
CA LEU A 248 -0.53 14.14 -18.85
C LEU A 248 0.90 14.21 -18.26
N PHE A 249 1.07 14.61 -17.01
CA PHE A 249 2.34 14.91 -16.35
C PHE A 249 2.46 14.13 -15.03
N GLY A 250 2.35 12.81 -15.08
CA GLY A 250 2.34 11.97 -13.89
C GLY A 250 2.77 10.54 -14.21
N SER A 251 3.00 9.76 -13.15
CA SER A 251 3.38 8.35 -13.30
C SER A 251 2.19 7.41 -13.13
N GLY A 252 2.17 6.33 -13.90
CA GLY A 252 1.18 5.27 -13.72
C GLY A 252 1.30 4.62 -12.34
N GLY A 253 0.18 4.17 -11.78
CA GLY A 253 0.16 3.43 -10.52
C GLY A 253 0.73 2.02 -10.67
N ILE A 254 1.31 1.45 -9.62
CA ILE A 254 1.78 0.07 -9.66
C ILE A 254 0.62 -0.92 -9.68
N GLY A 255 0.79 -2.06 -10.33
CA GLY A 255 -0.15 -3.18 -10.25
C GLY A 255 -0.07 -3.89 -8.89
N GLY A 256 -1.21 -4.39 -8.43
CA GLY A 256 -1.29 -5.15 -7.18
C GLY A 256 -0.72 -6.56 -7.34
N ALA A 257 -0.17 -7.14 -6.28
CA ALA A 257 0.28 -8.53 -6.30
C ALA A 257 -0.91 -9.50 -6.41
N GLY A 258 -0.69 -10.68 -7.00
CA GLY A 258 -1.63 -11.79 -6.95
C GLY A 258 -1.67 -12.47 -5.58
N GLY A 259 -2.82 -13.04 -5.25
CA GLY A 259 -3.05 -13.76 -4.01
C GLY A 259 -2.46 -15.16 -4.02
N THR A 260 -2.32 -15.76 -2.85
CA THR A 260 -1.80 -17.14 -2.72
C THR A 260 -2.91 -18.18 -2.83
N ALA A 261 -2.57 -19.39 -3.27
CA ALA A 261 -3.40 -20.59 -3.10
C ALA A 261 -2.87 -21.47 -1.97
N THR A 262 -3.75 -22.22 -1.29
CA THR A 262 -3.35 -23.12 -0.17
C THR A 262 -3.59 -24.60 -0.44
N ALA A 263 -4.50 -24.96 -1.34
CA ALA A 263 -4.74 -26.37 -1.69
C ALA A 263 -3.58 -26.94 -2.52
N LEU A 264 -3.32 -28.24 -2.38
CA LEU A 264 -2.26 -28.93 -3.13
C LEU A 264 -2.38 -28.78 -4.66
N THR A 265 -3.61 -28.70 -5.17
CA THR A 265 -3.88 -28.47 -6.60
C THR A 265 -4.17 -26.99 -6.91
N GLY A 266 -3.81 -26.09 -6.00
CA GLY A 266 -4.18 -24.69 -6.03
C GLY A 266 -3.20 -23.81 -6.79
N ASN A 267 -3.72 -22.89 -7.61
CA ASN A 267 -2.91 -21.99 -8.44
C ASN A 267 -2.81 -20.58 -7.83
N GLY A 268 -1.61 -20.00 -7.80
CA GLY A 268 -1.41 -18.63 -7.38
C GLY A 268 -2.12 -17.64 -8.30
N GLY A 269 -2.57 -16.52 -7.74
CA GLY A 269 -3.22 -15.47 -8.52
C GLY A 269 -2.20 -14.71 -9.37
N ALA A 270 -2.59 -14.26 -10.56
CA ALA A 270 -1.73 -13.40 -11.37
C ALA A 270 -1.57 -12.01 -10.73
N GLY A 271 -0.42 -11.37 -10.93
CA GLY A 271 -0.20 -9.97 -10.59
C GLY A 271 -0.94 -9.03 -11.54
N GLY A 272 -1.31 -7.86 -11.03
CA GLY A 272 -1.99 -6.82 -11.79
C GLY A 272 -1.04 -6.07 -12.71
N ARG A 273 -1.55 -5.56 -13.84
CA ARG A 273 -0.77 -4.72 -14.75
C ARG A 273 -0.46 -3.36 -14.11
N GLY A 274 0.72 -2.80 -14.38
CA GLY A 274 1.06 -1.43 -14.03
C GLY A 274 0.33 -0.39 -14.90
N GLY A 275 -0.01 0.75 -14.31
CA GLY A 275 -0.70 1.85 -14.99
C GLY A 275 0.17 2.51 -16.05
N THR A 276 -0.44 3.01 -17.11
CA THR A 276 0.27 3.71 -18.19
C THR A 276 0.60 5.15 -17.82
N ALA A 277 1.69 5.66 -18.37
CA ALA A 277 1.94 7.10 -18.47
C ALA A 277 1.23 7.69 -19.71
N ALA A 278 0.92 9.00 -19.68
CA ALA A 278 0.26 9.67 -20.81
C ALA A 278 1.24 10.49 -21.67
N LEU A 279 1.61 11.71 -21.26
CA LEU A 279 2.48 12.58 -22.06
C LEU A 279 3.92 12.62 -21.50
N ILE A 280 4.08 12.98 -20.23
CA ILE A 280 5.35 13.02 -19.52
C ILE A 280 5.20 12.28 -18.20
N GLY A 281 6.02 11.26 -17.98
CA GLY A 281 6.06 10.51 -16.73
C GLY A 281 6.35 9.05 -16.96
N THR A 282 6.78 8.35 -15.91
CA THR A 282 7.10 6.93 -15.97
C THR A 282 5.85 6.08 -15.79
N ALA A 283 5.80 4.93 -16.43
CA ALA A 283 4.70 4.01 -16.21
C ALA A 283 4.87 3.19 -14.92
N GLY A 284 3.76 2.65 -14.42
CA GLY A 284 3.76 1.81 -13.23
C GLY A 284 4.31 0.42 -13.50
N ALA A 285 4.99 -0.17 -12.52
CA ALA A 285 5.42 -1.57 -12.57
C ALA A 285 4.22 -2.52 -12.46
N GLY A 286 4.34 -3.71 -13.05
CA GLY A 286 3.42 -4.82 -12.82
C GLY A 286 3.57 -5.40 -11.42
N GLY A 287 2.48 -5.95 -10.89
CA GLY A 287 2.47 -6.66 -9.61
C GLY A 287 3.05 -8.06 -9.74
N ASN A 288 3.61 -8.59 -8.66
CA ASN A 288 4.10 -9.97 -8.65
C ASN A 288 2.94 -10.97 -8.67
N GLY A 289 3.16 -12.16 -9.26
CA GLY A 289 2.25 -13.28 -9.13
C GLY A 289 2.29 -13.89 -7.72
N GLY A 290 1.17 -14.43 -7.26
CA GLY A 290 1.07 -15.10 -5.98
C GLY A 290 1.57 -16.55 -6.03
N ALA A 291 1.93 -17.11 -4.88
CA ALA A 291 2.32 -18.51 -4.80
C ALA A 291 1.11 -19.45 -4.90
N GLY A 292 1.28 -20.61 -5.52
CA GLY A 292 0.27 -21.67 -5.50
C GLY A 292 0.92 -23.05 -5.54
N PRO A 293 0.48 -24.04 -4.74
CA PRO A 293 1.10 -25.35 -4.70
C PRO A 293 1.24 -26.01 -6.07
N SER A 294 0.23 -25.97 -6.94
CA SER A 294 0.36 -26.55 -8.29
C SER A 294 1.06 -25.62 -9.28
N THR A 295 0.61 -24.37 -9.38
CA THR A 295 1.23 -23.39 -10.29
C THR A 295 1.34 -22.05 -9.60
N GLY A 296 2.49 -21.40 -9.68
CA GLY A 296 2.64 -20.01 -9.30
C GLY A 296 1.88 -19.09 -10.25
N GLY A 297 1.33 -18.00 -9.73
CA GLY A 297 0.67 -16.99 -10.54
C GLY A 297 1.67 -16.24 -11.43
N ASN A 298 1.23 -15.79 -12.60
CA ASN A 298 2.08 -15.00 -13.48
C ASN A 298 2.28 -13.59 -12.91
N GLY A 299 3.44 -13.00 -13.13
CA GLY A 299 3.68 -11.58 -12.88
C GLY A 299 2.87 -10.70 -13.84
N GLY A 300 2.42 -9.55 -13.34
CA GLY A 300 1.73 -8.54 -14.14
C GLY A 300 2.67 -7.82 -15.08
N THR A 301 2.17 -7.37 -16.23
CA THR A 301 2.98 -6.56 -17.14
C THR A 301 3.19 -5.15 -16.59
N GLY A 302 4.30 -4.52 -16.96
CA GLY A 302 4.49 -3.09 -16.77
C GLY A 302 3.54 -2.23 -17.62
N GLY A 303 3.36 -0.98 -17.22
CA GLY A 303 2.69 0.03 -18.05
C GLY A 303 3.62 0.63 -19.11
N ASP A 304 3.05 1.26 -20.14
CA ASP A 304 3.83 1.93 -21.20
C ASP A 304 4.06 3.42 -20.89
N GLY A 305 5.24 3.95 -21.26
CA GLY A 305 5.78 5.29 -20.89
C GLY A 305 5.24 6.51 -21.66
N GLY A 306 4.16 6.38 -22.43
CA GLY A 306 3.52 7.54 -23.08
C GLY A 306 4.36 8.20 -24.19
N LEU A 307 4.49 9.54 -24.19
CA LEU A 307 5.33 10.28 -25.15
C LEU A 307 6.78 10.43 -24.64
N ILE A 308 6.94 10.84 -23.38
CA ILE A 308 8.22 11.05 -22.69
C ILE A 308 8.18 10.33 -21.34
N GLY A 309 8.95 9.25 -21.20
CA GLY A 309 9.07 8.53 -19.94
C GLY A 309 9.36 7.05 -20.14
N ASP A 310 9.91 6.42 -19.12
CA ASP A 310 10.25 5.00 -19.18
C ASP A 310 9.00 4.13 -19.02
N GLY A 311 9.06 2.92 -19.58
CA GLY A 311 8.10 1.88 -19.29
C GLY A 311 8.17 1.42 -17.83
N GLY A 312 7.17 0.67 -17.40
CA GLY A 312 7.16 0.05 -16.07
C GLY A 312 7.79 -1.34 -16.12
N ALA A 313 8.49 -1.75 -15.07
CA ALA A 313 9.02 -3.11 -14.99
C ALA A 313 7.89 -4.15 -14.95
N GLY A 314 8.13 -5.34 -15.49
CA GLY A 314 7.26 -6.50 -15.31
C GLY A 314 7.36 -7.06 -13.89
N GLY A 315 6.26 -7.59 -13.35
CA GLY A 315 6.24 -8.25 -12.04
C GLY A 315 6.87 -9.65 -12.12
N ALA A 316 7.41 -10.14 -11.01
CA ALA A 316 7.92 -11.50 -10.95
C ALA A 316 6.78 -12.54 -10.95
N GLY A 317 7.05 -13.74 -11.47
CA GLY A 317 6.17 -14.90 -11.32
C GLY A 317 6.20 -15.46 -9.90
N GLY A 318 5.07 -16.01 -9.46
CA GLY A 318 4.93 -16.66 -8.16
C GLY A 318 5.52 -18.08 -8.14
N SER A 319 5.74 -18.64 -6.96
CA SER A 319 6.25 -20.00 -6.79
C SER A 319 5.16 -21.07 -6.85
N GLY A 320 5.48 -22.28 -7.29
CA GLY A 320 4.60 -23.45 -7.25
C GLY A 320 5.30 -24.74 -7.67
N ASP A 321 4.57 -25.83 -7.95
CA ASP A 321 5.15 -27.00 -8.61
C ASP A 321 5.65 -26.60 -10.01
N ALA A 322 4.82 -25.89 -10.76
CA ALA A 322 5.27 -25.05 -11.87
C ALA A 322 5.40 -23.60 -11.40
N GLY A 323 6.56 -22.97 -11.59
CA GLY A 323 6.74 -21.55 -11.33
C GLY A 323 5.92 -20.69 -12.30
N GLY A 324 5.36 -19.59 -11.82
CA GLY A 324 4.63 -18.64 -12.64
C GLY A 324 5.54 -17.88 -13.59
N LEU A 325 5.00 -17.41 -14.72
CA LEU A 325 5.78 -16.63 -15.69
C LEU A 325 6.07 -15.23 -15.14
N GLY A 326 7.23 -14.67 -15.46
CA GLY A 326 7.52 -13.27 -15.25
C GLY A 326 6.70 -12.38 -16.19
N GLY A 327 6.29 -11.21 -15.70
CA GLY A 327 5.55 -10.22 -16.45
C GLY A 327 6.42 -9.50 -17.47
N LEU A 328 5.82 -9.05 -18.57
CA LEU A 328 6.53 -8.27 -19.58
C LEU A 328 6.89 -6.87 -19.04
N GLY A 329 8.05 -6.37 -19.42
CA GLY A 329 8.40 -4.97 -19.25
C GLY A 329 7.59 -4.07 -20.19
N GLY A 330 7.23 -2.89 -19.72
CA GLY A 330 6.50 -1.90 -20.50
C GLY A 330 7.40 -1.17 -21.48
N ASN A 331 6.84 -0.72 -22.60
CA ASN A 331 7.61 0.04 -23.59
C ASN A 331 7.88 1.46 -23.08
N GLY A 332 9.03 2.02 -23.49
CA GLY A 332 9.36 3.41 -23.26
C GLY A 332 8.50 4.37 -24.08
N GLY A 333 8.62 5.65 -23.77
CA GLY A 333 7.91 6.73 -24.45
C GLY A 333 8.27 6.81 -25.93
N VAL A 334 7.32 7.27 -26.74
CA VAL A 334 7.47 7.34 -28.20
C VAL A 334 8.65 8.22 -28.62
N LEU A 335 8.88 9.35 -27.94
CA LEU A 335 10.00 10.26 -28.22
C LEU A 335 11.20 9.91 -27.36
N PHE A 336 11.06 10.01 -26.05
CA PHE A 336 12.12 9.73 -25.09
C PHE A 336 11.62 8.72 -24.06
N GLY A 337 12.45 7.73 -23.77
CA GLY A 337 12.14 6.75 -22.72
C GLY A 337 12.63 5.37 -23.10
N SER A 338 13.22 4.71 -22.12
CA SER A 338 13.64 3.32 -22.22
C SER A 338 12.46 2.38 -21.98
N GLY A 339 12.47 1.26 -22.70
CA GLY A 339 11.68 0.11 -22.28
C GLY A 339 12.22 -0.41 -20.94
N ALA A 340 11.34 -0.95 -20.12
CA ALA A 340 11.70 -1.44 -18.80
C ALA A 340 11.92 -2.94 -18.77
N ASP A 341 12.52 -3.43 -17.69
CA ASP A 341 12.89 -4.84 -17.57
C ASP A 341 11.66 -5.76 -17.48
N GLY A 342 11.79 -6.96 -18.03
CA GLY A 342 10.87 -8.05 -17.80
C GLY A 342 11.05 -8.63 -16.39
N GLY A 343 9.96 -9.14 -15.81
CA GLY A 343 9.98 -9.77 -14.50
C GLY A 343 10.65 -11.15 -14.52
N ALA A 344 11.25 -11.55 -13.40
CA ALA A 344 11.79 -12.90 -13.27
C ALA A 344 10.67 -13.96 -13.28
N GLY A 345 10.98 -15.14 -13.79
CA GLY A 345 10.13 -16.32 -13.65
C GLY A 345 10.14 -16.85 -12.21
N GLY A 346 9.02 -17.44 -11.81
CA GLY A 346 8.83 -17.99 -10.47
C GLY A 346 9.58 -19.31 -10.26
N ILE A 347 9.88 -19.60 -9.00
CA ILE A 347 10.53 -20.86 -8.62
C ILE A 347 9.53 -22.02 -8.72
N GLY A 348 9.95 -23.11 -9.35
CA GLY A 348 9.20 -24.34 -9.51
C GLY A 348 9.77 -25.51 -8.70
N ALA A 349 8.93 -26.26 -7.99
CA ALA A 349 9.35 -27.55 -7.43
C ALA A 349 9.63 -28.59 -8.53
N SER A 350 8.95 -28.47 -9.67
CA SER A 350 9.18 -29.27 -10.87
C SER A 350 9.79 -28.42 -11.99
N ILE A 351 9.05 -27.41 -12.46
CA ILE A 351 9.43 -26.60 -13.62
C ILE A 351 9.51 -25.14 -13.22
N GLY A 352 10.66 -24.50 -13.45
CA GLY A 352 10.81 -23.06 -13.24
C GLY A 352 9.99 -22.23 -14.25
N GLY A 353 9.44 -21.11 -13.80
CA GLY A 353 8.69 -20.20 -14.67
C GLY A 353 9.61 -19.46 -15.64
N SER A 354 9.14 -19.10 -16.84
CA SER A 354 9.97 -18.29 -17.75
C SER A 354 10.05 -16.84 -17.28
N GLY A 355 11.18 -16.18 -17.52
CA GLY A 355 11.31 -14.74 -17.38
C GLY A 355 10.50 -13.98 -18.43
N GLY A 356 10.08 -12.77 -18.09
CA GLY A 356 9.36 -11.86 -18.96
C GLY A 356 10.27 -11.18 -19.98
N VAL A 357 9.73 -10.83 -21.14
CA VAL A 357 10.46 -10.05 -22.16
C VAL A 357 10.60 -8.60 -21.67
N GLY A 358 11.76 -7.99 -21.93
CA GLY A 358 11.97 -6.57 -21.69
C GLY A 358 11.19 -5.68 -22.66
N GLY A 359 10.78 -4.51 -22.21
CA GLY A 359 10.06 -3.54 -23.02
C GLY A 359 10.94 -2.90 -24.08
N ASN A 360 10.35 -2.37 -25.15
CA ASN A 360 11.10 -1.73 -26.22
C ASN A 360 11.32 -0.23 -25.96
N GLY A 361 12.44 0.30 -26.43
CA GLY A 361 12.58 1.73 -26.72
C GLY A 361 12.02 2.06 -28.12
N ILE A 362 11.62 3.31 -28.36
CA ILE A 362 10.95 3.71 -29.62
C ILE A 362 11.81 4.63 -30.50
N LEU A 363 11.98 5.90 -30.15
CA LEU A 363 12.79 6.86 -30.92
C LEU A 363 14.15 7.10 -30.26
N PHE A 364 14.15 7.68 -29.06
CA PHE A 364 15.34 7.86 -28.22
C PHE A 364 15.16 7.08 -26.91
N GLY A 365 15.73 5.88 -26.86
CA GLY A 365 15.59 5.01 -25.70
C GLY A 365 16.11 3.61 -25.95
N SER A 366 16.70 3.01 -24.93
CA SER A 366 17.13 1.62 -24.96
C SER A 366 15.95 0.67 -24.72
N GLY A 367 16.09 -0.57 -25.18
CA GLY A 367 15.22 -1.65 -24.72
C GLY A 367 15.57 -2.09 -23.31
N GLY A 368 14.58 -2.59 -22.58
CA GLY A 368 14.74 -3.16 -21.25
C GLY A 368 15.31 -4.57 -21.30
N SER A 369 15.93 -5.02 -20.21
CA SER A 369 16.43 -6.38 -20.14
C SER A 369 15.31 -7.41 -20.00
N GLY A 370 15.53 -8.63 -20.49
CA GLY A 370 14.66 -9.75 -20.23
C GLY A 370 14.86 -10.29 -18.82
N GLY A 371 13.77 -10.74 -18.19
CA GLY A 371 13.81 -11.34 -16.87
C GLY A 371 14.51 -12.71 -16.88
N SER A 372 15.13 -13.09 -15.77
CA SER A 372 15.70 -14.43 -15.62
C SER A 372 14.60 -15.50 -15.57
N GLY A 373 14.89 -16.70 -16.07
CA GLY A 373 14.09 -17.88 -15.79
C GLY A 373 14.16 -18.27 -14.32
N GLY A 374 13.09 -18.87 -13.80
CA GLY A 374 13.01 -19.37 -12.44
C GLY A 374 13.73 -20.71 -12.28
N PHE A 375 14.17 -21.01 -11.07
CA PHE A 375 14.74 -22.33 -10.74
C PHE A 375 13.68 -23.43 -10.84
N GLY A 376 14.03 -24.60 -11.39
CA GLY A 376 13.17 -25.80 -11.42
C GLY A 376 13.84 -26.99 -10.73
N ASN A 377 13.30 -27.49 -9.62
CA ASN A 377 14.01 -28.50 -8.85
C ASN A 377 14.00 -29.91 -9.49
N ALA A 378 12.84 -30.41 -9.94
CA ALA A 378 12.71 -31.80 -10.38
C ALA A 378 12.82 -32.02 -11.91
N ASP A 379 12.55 -31.01 -12.74
CA ASP A 379 12.44 -31.22 -14.19
C ASP A 379 13.28 -30.27 -15.05
N LEU A 380 12.86 -29.00 -15.13
CA LEU A 380 13.38 -28.04 -16.10
C LEU A 380 13.45 -26.65 -15.47
N GLY A 381 14.62 -26.02 -15.58
CA GLY A 381 14.76 -24.60 -15.26
C GLY A 381 14.00 -23.72 -16.23
N GLY A 382 13.50 -22.58 -15.76
CA GLY A 382 12.69 -21.67 -16.56
C GLY A 382 13.48 -21.00 -17.69
N GLN A 383 12.83 -20.67 -18.78
CA GLN A 383 13.47 -19.96 -19.88
C GLN A 383 13.78 -18.51 -19.48
N GLY A 384 14.94 -17.96 -19.89
CA GLY A 384 15.22 -16.53 -19.79
C GLY A 384 14.38 -15.72 -20.78
N GLY A 385 13.94 -14.54 -20.36
CA GLY A 385 13.19 -13.61 -21.21
C GLY A 385 14.09 -12.92 -22.23
N ALA A 386 13.58 -12.62 -23.42
CA ALA A 386 14.33 -11.82 -24.39
C ALA A 386 14.50 -10.36 -23.91
N GLY A 387 15.60 -9.72 -24.30
CA GLY A 387 15.77 -8.28 -24.15
C GLY A 387 14.91 -7.52 -25.16
N GLY A 388 14.43 -6.35 -24.76
CA GLY A 388 13.65 -5.47 -25.63
C GLY A 388 14.52 -4.80 -26.69
N ALA A 389 13.91 -4.44 -27.82
CA ALA A 389 14.61 -3.71 -28.87
C ALA A 389 14.91 -2.27 -28.45
N GLY A 390 16.04 -1.73 -28.90
CA GLY A 390 16.34 -0.31 -28.81
C GLY A 390 15.52 0.52 -29.80
N GLY A 391 15.39 1.81 -29.52
CA GLY A 391 14.80 2.77 -30.45
C GLY A 391 15.70 3.06 -31.66
N ILE A 392 15.33 4.06 -32.47
CA ILE A 392 16.19 4.54 -33.56
C ILE A 392 17.59 4.92 -33.03
N ILE A 393 17.62 5.66 -31.92
CA ILE A 393 18.83 5.86 -31.12
C ILE A 393 18.60 5.21 -29.76
N GLY A 394 19.31 4.11 -29.51
CA GLY A 394 19.22 3.34 -28.29
C GLY A 394 19.79 1.94 -28.47
N SER A 395 20.34 1.39 -27.40
CA SER A 395 20.79 0.01 -27.36
C SER A 395 19.64 -0.97 -27.15
N GLY A 396 19.76 -2.18 -27.67
CA GLY A 396 18.89 -3.27 -27.26
C GLY A 396 19.18 -3.71 -25.82
N GLY A 397 18.17 -4.27 -25.17
CA GLY A 397 18.28 -4.78 -23.80
C GLY A 397 18.95 -6.16 -23.76
N ALA A 398 19.58 -6.50 -22.65
CA ALA A 398 20.16 -7.83 -22.48
C ALA A 398 19.07 -8.91 -22.38
N GLY A 399 19.34 -10.11 -22.88
CA GLY A 399 18.52 -11.29 -22.62
C GLY A 399 18.71 -11.79 -21.19
N GLY A 400 17.63 -12.32 -20.60
CA GLY A 400 17.64 -12.90 -19.27
C GLY A 400 18.35 -14.26 -19.26
N ALA A 401 18.99 -14.58 -18.14
CA ALA A 401 19.57 -15.91 -17.94
C ALA A 401 18.48 -16.99 -17.90
N GLY A 402 18.80 -18.19 -18.38
CA GLY A 402 17.99 -19.38 -18.12
C GLY A 402 18.06 -19.74 -16.64
N GLY A 403 16.97 -20.32 -16.12
CA GLY A 403 16.90 -20.80 -14.76
C GLY A 403 17.64 -22.12 -14.60
N ASP A 404 18.29 -22.31 -13.45
CA ASP A 404 18.96 -23.57 -13.14
C ASP A 404 17.94 -24.68 -12.84
N ALA A 405 18.41 -25.92 -12.97
CA ALA A 405 17.67 -27.11 -12.59
C ALA A 405 18.38 -27.88 -11.46
N GLY A 406 17.58 -28.54 -10.61
CA GLY A 406 18.11 -29.26 -9.45
C GLY A 406 18.98 -30.48 -9.81
N PRO A 407 19.84 -30.95 -8.88
CA PRO A 407 20.67 -32.14 -9.05
C PRO A 407 19.77 -33.41 -9.02
N GLY A 408 19.17 -33.73 -10.16
CA GLY A 408 18.15 -34.77 -10.30
C GLY A 408 17.15 -34.49 -11.43
N ALA A 409 17.21 -33.29 -12.02
CA ALA A 409 16.38 -32.87 -13.13
C ALA A 409 16.48 -33.80 -14.35
N ILE A 410 15.34 -34.23 -14.87
CA ILE A 410 15.27 -35.11 -16.05
C ILE A 410 15.49 -34.40 -17.39
N THR A 411 15.22 -33.08 -17.48
CA THR A 411 15.38 -32.33 -18.74
C THR A 411 16.64 -31.47 -18.74
N GLY A 412 16.86 -30.65 -17.71
CA GLY A 412 18.05 -29.79 -17.59
C GLY A 412 17.74 -28.33 -17.28
N GLY A 413 18.76 -27.47 -17.39
CA GLY A 413 18.60 -26.03 -17.19
C GLY A 413 17.83 -25.34 -18.32
N GLY A 414 17.24 -24.19 -18.02
CA GLY A 414 16.50 -23.40 -19.00
C GLY A 414 17.41 -22.73 -20.02
N ASN A 415 16.92 -22.53 -21.25
CA ASN A 415 17.64 -21.71 -22.23
C ASN A 415 17.58 -20.25 -21.80
N ALA A 416 18.59 -19.51 -22.21
CA ALA A 416 18.64 -18.08 -21.98
C ALA A 416 17.87 -17.30 -23.05
N GLY A 417 17.48 -16.08 -22.68
CA GLY A 417 16.89 -15.12 -23.59
C GLY A 417 17.92 -14.51 -24.54
N HIS A 418 17.46 -14.17 -25.74
CA HIS A 418 18.27 -13.42 -26.70
C HIS A 418 18.35 -11.94 -26.30
N GLY A 419 19.47 -11.31 -26.62
CA GLY A 419 19.60 -9.85 -26.50
C GLY A 419 18.78 -9.14 -27.57
N GLY A 420 18.26 -7.96 -27.23
CA GLY A 420 17.49 -7.14 -28.14
C GLY A 420 18.37 -6.47 -29.19
N ASP A 421 17.81 -6.22 -30.37
CA ASP A 421 18.48 -5.49 -31.43
C ASP A 421 18.47 -3.98 -31.18
N ALA A 422 19.54 -3.29 -31.56
CA ALA A 422 19.50 -1.84 -31.81
C ALA A 422 19.07 -1.56 -33.27
N ARG A 423 18.63 -0.33 -33.58
CA ARG A 423 18.13 0.02 -34.92
C ARG A 423 19.13 0.80 -35.76
N LEU A 424 19.27 2.11 -35.53
CA LEU A 424 20.16 2.97 -36.33
C LEU A 424 21.47 3.27 -35.60
N ILE A 425 21.37 3.74 -34.35
CA ILE A 425 22.52 4.03 -33.48
C ILE A 425 22.29 3.35 -32.13
N GLY A 426 23.24 2.51 -31.70
CA GLY A 426 23.19 1.82 -30.42
C GLY A 426 23.80 0.41 -30.51
N ASN A 427 24.18 -0.16 -29.37
CA ASN A 427 24.68 -1.53 -29.34
C ASN A 427 23.52 -2.53 -29.23
N GLY A 428 23.66 -3.71 -29.83
CA GLY A 428 22.79 -4.83 -29.53
C GLY A 428 22.98 -5.30 -28.09
N GLY A 429 21.92 -5.81 -27.48
CA GLY A 429 21.97 -6.37 -26.13
C GLY A 429 22.71 -7.70 -26.11
N ASN A 430 23.37 -8.01 -25.00
CA ASN A 430 23.98 -9.33 -24.84
C ASN A 430 22.90 -10.41 -24.66
N GLY A 431 23.15 -11.62 -25.16
CA GLY A 431 22.35 -12.79 -24.82
C GLY A 431 22.57 -13.23 -23.37
N GLY A 432 21.55 -13.84 -22.77
CA GLY A 432 21.65 -14.38 -21.42
C GLY A 432 22.48 -15.66 -21.35
N ASN A 433 22.96 -16.00 -20.16
CA ASN A 433 23.64 -17.28 -19.90
C ASN A 433 22.62 -18.41 -19.78
N ALA A 434 22.99 -19.61 -20.23
CA ALA A 434 22.21 -20.82 -20.04
C ALA A 434 22.04 -21.15 -18.55
N GLY A 435 20.90 -21.74 -18.21
CA GLY A 435 20.71 -22.36 -16.91
C GLY A 435 21.50 -23.66 -16.80
N LEU A 436 22.03 -23.93 -15.61
CA LEU A 436 22.76 -25.14 -15.28
C LEU A 436 21.79 -26.31 -15.04
N GLY A 437 22.20 -27.53 -15.37
CA GLY A 437 21.42 -28.73 -15.09
C GLY A 437 22.13 -30.01 -15.52
N THR A 438 21.41 -31.13 -15.52
CA THR A 438 21.90 -32.41 -16.07
C THR A 438 22.27 -32.31 -17.55
N ALA A 439 21.52 -31.49 -18.29
CA ALA A 439 21.96 -30.82 -19.50
C ALA A 439 21.84 -29.30 -19.26
N ASN A 440 22.86 -28.53 -19.66
CA ASN A 440 22.75 -27.08 -19.62
C ASN A 440 21.78 -26.61 -20.70
N GLY A 441 21.12 -25.48 -20.44
CA GLY A 441 20.31 -24.82 -21.45
C GLY A 441 21.15 -24.28 -22.62
N MET A 442 20.49 -23.75 -23.63
CA MET A 442 21.16 -23.02 -24.70
C MET A 442 21.45 -21.58 -24.26
N ALA A 443 22.66 -21.10 -24.55
CA ALA A 443 23.02 -19.70 -24.38
C ALA A 443 22.22 -18.79 -25.32
N GLY A 444 21.91 -17.59 -24.85
CA GLY A 444 21.22 -16.59 -25.64
C GLY A 444 22.13 -16.01 -26.72
N ILE A 445 21.58 -15.75 -27.91
CA ILE A 445 22.27 -15.02 -28.97
C ILE A 445 22.26 -13.52 -28.62
N GLY A 446 23.37 -12.84 -28.84
CA GLY A 446 23.44 -11.37 -28.73
C GLY A 446 22.69 -10.67 -29.86
N GLY A 447 22.06 -9.55 -29.57
CA GLY A 447 21.33 -8.74 -30.55
C GLY A 447 22.28 -8.02 -31.51
N ASN A 448 21.76 -7.59 -32.64
CA ASN A 448 22.48 -6.82 -33.64
C ASN A 448 22.70 -5.37 -33.18
N GLY A 449 23.88 -4.82 -33.50
CA GLY A 449 24.17 -3.40 -33.35
C GLY A 449 23.43 -2.54 -34.38
N GLY A 450 23.35 -1.23 -34.11
CA GLY A 450 22.71 -0.28 -35.00
C GLY A 450 23.39 -0.21 -36.37
N PHE A 451 22.57 -0.08 -37.41
CA PHE A 451 23.01 -0.09 -38.80
C PHE A 451 24.11 0.93 -39.12
N LEU A 452 24.04 2.13 -38.52
CA LEU A 452 25.00 3.21 -38.74
C LEU A 452 26.15 3.17 -37.72
N LEU A 453 25.83 2.96 -36.44
CA LEU A 453 26.81 2.91 -35.36
C LEU A 453 26.34 1.99 -34.25
N GLY A 454 27.11 0.95 -33.96
CA GLY A 454 26.79 0.00 -32.90
C GLY A 454 27.60 -1.27 -33.00
N ARG A 455 27.84 -1.93 -31.86
CA ARG A 455 28.38 -3.29 -31.83
C ARG A 455 27.24 -4.28 -31.61
N ASN A 456 27.37 -5.47 -32.19
CA ASN A 456 26.53 -6.60 -31.81
C ASN A 456 26.78 -6.97 -30.35
N GLY A 457 25.74 -7.44 -29.67
CA GLY A 457 25.85 -8.02 -28.36
C GLY A 457 26.62 -9.34 -28.40
N MET A 458 27.19 -9.70 -27.26
CA MET A 458 27.84 -11.00 -27.09
C MET A 458 26.78 -12.08 -26.87
N ASN A 459 27.05 -13.29 -27.35
CA ASN A 459 26.28 -14.46 -26.95
C ASN A 459 26.56 -14.77 -25.48
N GLY A 460 25.60 -15.37 -24.80
CA GLY A 460 25.77 -15.82 -23.43
C GLY A 460 26.69 -17.03 -23.32
N LEU A 461 26.98 -17.37 -22.07
CA LEU A 461 27.76 -18.55 -21.72
C LEU A 461 26.85 -19.77 -21.53
N THR A 462 27.39 -20.95 -21.84
CA THR A 462 26.74 -22.26 -21.68
C THR A 462 27.10 -22.95 -20.39
#